data_AF-A0A3C1GRK8-F1
#
_entry.id   AF-A0A3C1GRK8-F1
#
_cell.length_a   1.000
_cell.length_b   1.000
_cell.length_c   1.000
_cell.angle_alpha   90.00
_cell.angle_beta   90.00
_cell.angle_gamma   90.00
#
_symmetry.space_group_name_H-M   'P 1'
#
loop_
_entity.id
_entity.type
_entity.pdbx_description
1 polymer ?
#
loop_
_entity_poly.entity_id
_entity_poly.type
_entity_poly.pdbx_seq_one_letter_code
_entity_poly.pdbx_strand_id
1 'polypeptide(L)' 'GKEEDFEGVIDLITMKAIYWDTETQGMTFEEREIPSELQAKAEEYREMLVETAAEASEELMNKYLEDGELSEDEIHNAIR' A
#
# COMPACT_ATOMS: atom_id res chain seq x y z
N GLY A 1 -24.56 -6.52 2.69
CA GLY A 1 -23.89 -5.32 3.27
C GLY A 1 -22.47 -5.26 2.75
N LYS A 2 -21.79 -4.11 2.74
CA LYS A 2 -20.41 -4.01 2.18
C LYS A 2 -19.38 -4.94 2.84
N GLU A 3 -19.71 -5.50 3.99
CA GLU A 3 -18.92 -6.50 4.72
C GLU A 3 -19.05 -7.92 4.14
N GLU A 4 -20.10 -8.23 3.37
CA GLU A 4 -20.32 -9.57 2.80
C GLU A 4 -19.39 -9.87 1.60
N ASP A 5 -18.90 -8.83 0.92
CA ASP A 5 -17.99 -8.92 -0.23
C ASP A 5 -16.54 -8.56 0.14
N PHE A 6 -16.22 -8.47 1.44
CA PHE A 6 -14.85 -8.19 1.88
C PHE A 6 -13.99 -9.44 1.79
N GLU A 7 -13.02 -9.42 0.87
CA GLU A 7 -12.13 -10.57 0.62
C GLU A 7 -10.73 -10.38 1.19
N GLY A 8 -10.30 -9.15 1.45
CA GLY A 8 -8.93 -8.84 1.88
C GLY A 8 -8.61 -7.35 1.85
N VAL A 9 -7.32 -7.03 1.97
CA VAL A 9 -6.82 -5.64 1.89
C VAL A 9 -5.78 -5.50 0.79
N ILE A 10 -5.52 -4.27 0.35
CA ILE A 10 -4.37 -3.95 -0.48
C ILE A 10 -3.36 -3.21 0.40
N ASP A 11 -2.16 -3.74 0.46
CA ASP A 11 -1.01 -3.03 0.99
C ASP A 11 -0.45 -2.11 -0.10
N LEU A 12 -0.57 -0.80 0.12
CA LEU A 12 -0.14 0.24 -0.82
C LEU A 12 1.37 0.46 -0.81
N ILE A 13 2.08 -0.01 0.22
CA ILE A 13 3.54 0.10 0.33
C ILE A 13 4.18 -0.93 -0.59
N THR A 14 3.80 -2.20 -0.43
CA THR A 14 4.29 -3.34 -1.23
C THR A 14 3.54 -3.51 -2.56
N MET A 15 2.41 -2.83 -2.73
CA MET A 15 1.49 -2.99 -3.87
C MET A 15 1.04 -4.44 -4.09
N LYS A 16 0.61 -5.08 -3.00
CA LYS A 16 0.09 -6.45 -2.99
C LYS A 16 -1.30 -6.52 -2.38
N ALA A 17 -2.13 -7.41 -2.91
CA ALA A 17 -3.39 -7.78 -2.29
C ALA A 17 -3.14 -8.91 -1.29
N ILE A 18 -3.61 -8.73 -0.06
CA ILE A 18 -3.46 -9.68 1.05
C ILE A 18 -4.82 -10.29 1.34
N TYR A 19 -4.88 -11.62 1.22
CA TYR A 19 -6.05 -12.42 1.51
C TYR A 19 -5.77 -13.32 2.71
N TRP A 20 -6.70 -13.40 3.66
CA TRP A 20 -6.57 -14.29 4.80
C TRP A 20 -7.31 -15.60 4.56
N ASP A 21 -6.67 -16.70 4.90
CA ASP A 21 -7.31 -18.01 4.78
C ASP A 21 -8.36 -18.19 5.90
N THR A 22 -9.62 -18.29 5.49
CA THR A 22 -10.75 -18.50 6.38
C THR A 22 -10.75 -19.88 7.04
N GLU A 23 -10.14 -20.90 6.43
CA GLU A 23 -9.98 -22.23 7.01
C GLU A 23 -9.02 -22.21 8.20
N THR A 24 -8.01 -21.34 8.15
CA THR A 24 -7.04 -21.17 9.26
C THR A 24 -7.45 -20.10 10.26
N GLN A 25 -8.68 -19.58 10.17
CA GLN A 25 -9.15 -18.43 10.97
C GLN A 25 -8.21 -17.21 10.87
N GLY A 26 -7.62 -16.99 9.69
CA GLY A 26 -6.71 -15.87 9.43
C GLY A 26 -5.30 -16.02 10.02
N MET A 27 -4.91 -17.21 10.47
CA MET A 27 -3.54 -17.49 10.93
C MET A 27 -2.52 -17.48 9.78
N THR A 28 -2.98 -17.68 8.55
CA THR A 28 -2.17 -17.57 7.35
C THR A 28 -2.79 -16.58 6.38
N PHE A 29 -1.92 -15.90 5.64
CA PHE A 29 -2.31 -14.99 4.57
C PHE A 29 -1.51 -15.29 3.31
N GLU A 30 -2.07 -14.91 2.18
CA GLU A 30 -1.44 -14.99 0.87
C GLU A 30 -1.36 -13.59 0.26
N GLU A 31 -0.19 -13.25 -0.25
CA GLU A 31 0.02 -12.07 -1.08
C GLU A 31 -0.17 -12.42 -2.55
N ARG A 32 -0.98 -11.63 -3.24
CA ARG A 32 -1.23 -11.75 -4.68
C ARG A 32 -1.05 -10.41 -5.37
N GLU A 33 -1.05 -10.45 -6.70
CA GLU A 33 -1.20 -9.24 -7.50
C GLU A 33 -2.55 -8.58 -7.22
N ILE A 34 -2.56 -7.26 -7.29
CA ILE A 34 -3.79 -6.48 -7.11
C ILE A 34 -4.73 -6.78 -8.27
N PRO A 35 -6.02 -7.06 -8.01
CA PRO A 35 -7.01 -7.28 -9.06
C PRO A 35 -7.05 -6.10 -10.04
N SER A 36 -7.17 -6.40 -11.34
CA SER A 36 -7.10 -5.40 -12.41
C SER A 36 -8.10 -4.24 -12.25
N GLU A 37 -9.27 -4.52 -11.70
CA GLU A 37 -10.32 -3.54 -11.43
C GLU A 37 -10.01 -2.59 -10.26
N LEU A 38 -9.06 -2.97 -9.38
CA LEU A 38 -8.60 -2.16 -8.26
C LEU A 38 -7.22 -1.54 -8.51
N GLN A 39 -6.48 -2.00 -9.52
CA GLN A 39 -5.11 -1.55 -9.83
C GLN A 39 -5.01 -0.01 -9.92
N ALA A 40 -5.83 0.61 -10.77
CA ALA A 40 -5.78 2.07 -10.97
C ALA A 40 -6.10 2.84 -9.67
N LYS A 41 -7.01 2.32 -8.86
CA LYS A 41 -7.37 2.93 -7.57
C LYS A 41 -6.24 2.76 -6.55
N ALA A 42 -5.59 1.60 -6.52
CA ALA A 42 -4.43 1.36 -5.66
C ALA A 42 -3.25 2.27 -6.04
N GLU A 43 -3.02 2.48 -7.34
CA GLU A 43 -2.01 3.44 -7.83
C GLU A 43 -2.32 4.87 -7.37
N GLU A 44 -3.56 5.34 -7.51
CA GLU A 44 -4.00 6.65 -7.01
C GLU A 44 -3.72 6.81 -5.51
N TYR A 45 -4.12 5.83 -4.70
CA TYR A 45 -3.86 5.90 -3.25
C TYR A 45 -2.38 5.73 -2.90
N ARG A 46 -1.60 5.01 -3.70
CA ARG A 46 -0.15 4.91 -3.51
C ARG A 46 0.51 6.26 -3.75
N GLU A 47 0.15 6.97 -4.81
CA GLU A 47 0.67 8.32 -5.07
C GLU A 47 0.38 9.25 -3.88
N MET A 48 -0.86 9.25 -3.38
CA MET A 48 -1.23 10.03 -2.20
C MET A 48 -0.41 9.64 -0.95
N LEU A 49 -0.18 8.35 -0.74
CA LEU A 49 0.62 7.84 0.37
C LEU A 49 2.07 8.32 0.27
N VAL A 50 2.68 8.20 -0.91
CA VAL A 50 4.09 8.57 -1.15
C VAL A 50 4.27 10.08 -1.04
N GLU A 51 3.33 10.88 -1.57
CA GLU A 51 3.33 12.34 -1.42
C GLU A 51 3.25 12.74 0.06
N THR A 52 2.35 12.11 0.82
CA THR A 52 2.23 12.35 2.27
C THR A 52 3.50 11.94 3.02
N ALA A 53 4.13 10.82 2.65
CA ALA A 53 5.38 10.36 3.26
C ALA A 53 6.55 11.33 2.96
N ALA A 54 6.59 11.89 1.75
CA ALA A 54 7.61 12.86 1.36
C ALA A 54 7.56 14.15 2.20
N GLU A 55 6.37 14.55 2.68
CA GLU A 55 6.20 15.73 3.55
C GLU A 55 6.78 15.56 4.96
N ALA A 56 7.14 14.33 5.37
CA ALA A 56 7.65 14.08 6.72
C ALA A 56 9.04 14.72 6.97
N SER A 57 9.84 14.97 5.92
CA SER A 57 11.12 15.65 6.04
C SER A 57 11.56 16.32 4.74
N GLU A 58 12.43 17.34 4.84
CA GLU A 58 13.02 18.00 3.67
C GLU A 58 13.85 17.02 2.82
N GLU A 59 14.51 16.04 3.45
CA GLU A 59 15.28 15.00 2.76
C GLU A 59 14.37 14.12 1.88
N LEU A 60 13.24 13.66 2.42
CA LEU A 60 12.29 12.82 1.68
C LEU A 60 11.57 13.61 0.58
N MET A 61 11.21 14.87 0.85
CA MET A 61 10.63 15.76 -0.15
C MET A 61 11.57 15.97 -1.33
N ASN A 62 12.84 16.29 -1.08
CA ASN A 62 13.82 16.47 -2.14
C ASN A 62 14.00 15.19 -2.95
N LYS A 63 14.11 14.04 -2.29
CA LYS A 63 14.22 12.74 -2.96
C LYS A 63 13.01 12.45 -3.85
N TYR A 64 11.80 12.66 -3.34
CA TYR A 64 10.58 12.46 -4.13
C TYR A 64 10.51 13.39 -5.34
N LEU A 65 10.93 14.65 -5.22
CA LEU A 65 10.97 15.59 -6.34
C LEU A 65 12.04 15.25 -7.39
N GLU A 66 13.14 14.61 -7.00
CA GLU A 66 14.23 14.21 -7.89
C GLU A 66 13.98 12.85 -8.57
N ASP A 67 13.62 11.84 -7.78
CA ASP A 67 13.52 10.44 -8.21
C ASP A 67 12.07 10.03 -8.54
N GLY A 68 11.06 10.77 -8.06
CA GLY A 68 9.64 10.44 -8.23
C GLY A 68 9.13 9.32 -7.32
N GLU A 69 10.01 8.70 -6.51
CA GLU A 69 9.69 7.50 -5.72
C GLU A 69 10.38 7.52 -4.35
N LEU A 70 9.81 6.80 -3.38
CA LEU A 70 10.42 6.50 -2.07
C LEU A 70 10.46 4.99 -1.87
N SER A 71 11.50 4.50 -1.19
CA SER A 71 11.58 3.08 -0.83
C SER A 71 10.58 2.70 0.26
N GLU A 72 10.24 1.42 0.37
CA GLU A 72 9.32 0.92 1.40
C GLU A 72 9.78 1.29 2.82
N ASP A 73 11.09 1.18 3.09
CA ASP A 73 11.68 1.57 4.38
C ASP A 73 11.51 3.06 4.67
N GLU A 74 11.68 3.92 3.66
CA GLU A 74 11.48 5.37 3.79
C GLU A 74 10.02 5.71 4.06
N ILE A 75 9.09 5.10 3.32
CA ILE A 75 7.65 5.26 3.53
C ILE A 75 7.27 4.80 4.94
N HIS A 76 7.75 3.63 5.38
CA HIS A 76 7.48 3.11 6.72
C HIS A 76 8.01 4.02 7.83
N ASN A 77 9.18 4.63 7.65
CA ASN A 77 9.75 5.54 8.64
C ASN A 77 9.05 6.90 8.67
N ALA A 78 8.49 7.35 7.56
CA ALA A 78 7.77 8.62 7.45
C ALA A 78 6.39 8.62 8.13
N ILE A 79 5.69 7.47 8.13
CA ILE A 79 4.28 7.36 8.58
C ILE A 79 4.10 6.73 9.98
N ARG A 80 5.19 6.48 10.71
CA ARG A 80 5.19 5.70 11.96
C ARG A 80 4.90 6.51 13.22
#